data_AF-A0A259PKP3-F1
#
_entry.id   AF-A0A259PKP3-F1
#
_cell.length_a   1.000
_cell.length_b   1.000
_cell.length_c   1.000
_cell.angle_alpha   90.00
_cell.angle_beta   90.00
_cell.angle_gamma   90.00
#
_symmetry.space_group_name_H-M   'P 1'
#
loop_
_entity.id
_entity.type
_entity.pdbx_description
1 polymer ?
#
loop_
_entity_poly.entity_id
_entity_poly.type
_entity_poly.pdbx_seq_one_letter_code
_entity_poly.pdbx_strand_id
1 'polypeptide(L)'
;MKLSDIRRRTAYDPNALPTQKQAARAWLNGIAKDYPIALTLTLNQVIKEVTPKGMYYRQLTKEDCEKAAARFICKLNEETFGKNAVRRHNKGLNYIATIEGERSQKQLHLHLAIGGFPADYKFNQLGNKVRQAKAHVQNLAEQHKLDICDSGWVEYITKELGRKDTDNVLWHLA
;
A
#
# COMPACT_ATOMS: atom_id res chain seq x y z
N MET A 1 -9.07 37.37 13.58
CA MET A 1 -8.21 36.43 14.35
C MET A 1 -6.77 36.70 13.99
N LYS A 2 -5.89 37.09 14.93
CA LYS A 2 -4.50 37.46 14.61
C LYS A 2 -3.63 36.20 14.43
N LEU A 3 -2.65 36.28 13.54
CA LEU A 3 -1.69 35.19 13.24
C LEU A 3 -0.93 34.72 14.49
N SER A 4 -0.69 35.62 15.43
CA SER A 4 -0.11 35.34 16.75
C SER A 4 -0.99 34.42 17.60
N ASP A 5 -2.30 34.57 17.55
CA ASP A 5 -3.26 33.80 18.36
C ASP A 5 -3.42 32.38 17.79
N ILE A 6 -3.32 32.24 16.46
CA ILE A 6 -3.27 30.95 15.78
C ILE A 6 -2.00 30.21 16.19
N ARG A 7 -0.83 30.84 16.06
CA ARG A 7 0.47 30.24 16.44
C ARG A 7 0.54 29.83 17.90
N ARG A 8 -0.12 30.59 18.79
CA ARG A 8 -0.20 30.30 20.23
C ARG A 8 -1.16 29.13 20.53
N ARG A 9 -2.25 28.98 19.76
CA ARG A 9 -3.18 27.85 19.84
C ARG A 9 -2.68 26.58 19.16
N THR A 10 -1.89 26.71 18.09
CA THR A 10 -1.26 25.60 17.37
C THR A 10 0.15 25.29 17.89
N ALA A 11 0.57 25.94 18.98
CA ALA A 11 1.84 25.81 19.69
C ALA A 11 2.84 24.88 18.99
N TYR A 12 3.52 25.43 17.98
CA TYR A 12 4.73 24.81 17.45
C TYR A 12 5.77 24.91 18.56
N ASP A 13 5.88 23.85 19.37
CA ASP A 13 7.01 23.66 20.27
C ASP A 13 8.17 23.12 19.41
N PRO A 14 9.24 23.90 19.22
CA PRO A 14 10.38 23.48 18.40
C PRO A 14 11.10 22.24 18.96
N ASN A 15 10.85 21.88 20.22
CA ASN A 15 11.39 20.69 20.87
C ASN A 15 10.37 19.54 20.98
N ALA A 16 9.14 19.72 20.48
CA ALA A 16 8.17 18.65 20.49
C ALA A 16 8.62 17.50 19.59
N LEU A 17 8.59 16.28 20.13
CA LEU A 17 8.84 15.08 19.35
C LEU A 17 7.84 15.01 18.18
N PRO A 18 8.31 14.67 16.96
CA PRO A 18 7.43 14.53 15.83
C PRO A 18 6.39 13.44 16.12
N THR A 19 5.14 13.69 15.71
CA THR A 19 4.13 12.63 15.67
C THR A 19 4.58 11.49 14.76
N GLN A 20 4.04 10.28 14.95
CA GLN A 20 4.39 9.15 14.08
C GLN A 20 4.06 9.43 12.61
N LYS A 21 2.93 10.12 12.33
CA LYS A 21 2.61 10.61 10.99
C LYS A 21 3.69 11.54 10.40
N GLN A 22 4.20 12.48 11.20
CA GLN A 22 5.25 13.40 10.75
C GLN A 22 6.57 12.67 10.50
N ALA A 23 6.94 11.75 11.40
CA ALA A 23 8.13 10.92 11.26
C ALA A 23 8.05 10.02 10.02
N ALA A 24 6.91 9.34 9.82
CA ALA A 24 6.67 8.51 8.65
C ALA A 24 6.70 9.32 7.34
N ARG A 25 6.07 10.51 7.29
CA ARG A 25 6.16 11.41 6.12
C ARG A 25 7.58 11.84 5.82
N ALA A 26 8.35 12.22 6.85
CA ALA A 26 9.74 12.63 6.68
C ALA A 26 10.60 11.48 6.13
N TRP A 27 10.42 10.27 6.68
CA TRP A 27 11.10 9.06 6.20
C TRP A 27 10.71 8.72 4.75
N LEU A 28 9.41 8.69 4.43
CA LEU A 28 8.90 8.42 3.07
C LEU A 28 9.45 9.43 2.05
N ASN A 29 9.51 10.71 2.41
CA ASN A 29 10.11 11.73 1.55
C ASN A 29 11.60 11.48 1.29
N GLY A 30 12.32 10.95 2.28
CA GLY A 30 13.74 10.60 2.15
C GLY A 30 14.00 9.46 1.17
N ILE A 31 13.07 8.51 1.08
CA ILE A 31 13.20 7.30 0.23
C ILE A 31 12.35 7.35 -1.04
N ALA A 32 11.54 8.40 -1.25
CA ALA A 32 10.55 8.45 -2.34
C ALA A 32 11.17 8.18 -3.73
N LYS A 33 12.43 8.59 -3.94
CA LYS A 33 13.16 8.36 -5.19
C LYS A 33 13.42 6.89 -5.49
N ASP A 34 13.50 6.05 -4.46
CA ASP A 34 13.79 4.61 -4.59
C ASP A 34 12.54 3.81 -4.99
N TYR A 35 11.37 4.44 -4.94
CA TYR A 35 10.07 3.85 -5.22
C TYR A 35 9.38 4.60 -6.37
N PRO A 36 9.75 4.38 -7.63
CA PRO A 36 9.25 5.16 -8.76
C PRO A 36 7.80 4.86 -9.16
N ILE A 37 7.19 3.79 -8.63
CA ILE A 37 5.85 3.34 -9.04
C ILE A 37 4.88 3.36 -7.87
N ALA A 38 3.70 3.96 -8.11
CA ALA A 38 2.54 3.87 -7.24
C ALA A 38 1.48 2.95 -7.87
N LEU A 39 0.94 2.02 -7.08
CA LEU A 39 -0.11 1.10 -7.49
C LEU A 39 -1.28 1.18 -6.51
N THR A 40 -2.47 1.42 -7.04
CA THR A 40 -3.72 1.30 -6.29
C THR A 40 -4.49 0.07 -6.76
N LEU A 41 -4.72 -0.87 -5.84
CA LEU A 41 -5.54 -2.05 -6.06
C LEU A 41 -6.90 -1.84 -5.40
N THR A 42 -7.96 -1.95 -6.19
CA THR A 42 -9.34 -1.93 -5.67
C THR A 42 -9.72 -3.33 -5.22
N LEU A 43 -10.38 -3.44 -4.06
CA LEU A 43 -10.85 -4.72 -3.52
C LEU A 43 -12.36 -4.86 -3.67
N ASN A 44 -12.82 -6.11 -3.80
CA ASN A 44 -14.22 -6.44 -3.69
C ASN A 44 -14.64 -6.27 -2.22
N GLN A 45 -15.56 -5.34 -1.97
CA GLN A 45 -15.97 -5.00 -0.60
C GLN A 45 -16.79 -6.09 0.08
N VAL A 46 -17.35 -7.02 -0.71
CA VAL A 46 -18.12 -8.17 -0.23
C VAL A 46 -17.47 -9.46 -0.77
N ILE A 47 -17.25 -10.42 0.12
CA ILE A 47 -16.69 -11.73 -0.19
C ILE A 47 -17.81 -12.77 -0.16
N LYS A 48 -17.86 -13.61 -1.20
CA LYS A 48 -18.72 -14.78 -1.27
C LYS A 48 -17.99 -15.99 -0.68
N GLU A 49 -18.50 -16.52 0.42
CA GLU A 49 -17.97 -17.71 1.08
C GLU A 49 -18.84 -18.92 0.75
N VAL A 50 -18.21 -20.00 0.30
CA VAL A 50 -18.87 -21.27 -0.03
C VAL A 50 -18.47 -22.28 1.02
N THR A 51 -19.46 -22.79 1.74
CA THR A 51 -19.27 -23.83 2.77
C THR A 51 -20.07 -25.08 2.38
N PRO A 52 -19.79 -26.24 3.00
CA PRO A 52 -20.63 -27.42 2.81
C PRO A 52 -22.11 -27.21 3.16
N LYS A 53 -22.42 -26.21 4.00
CA LYS A 53 -23.79 -25.86 4.44
C LYS A 53 -24.48 -24.83 3.53
N GLY A 54 -23.82 -24.36 2.47
CA GLY A 54 -24.36 -23.35 1.56
C GLY A 54 -23.43 -22.15 1.38
N MET A 55 -23.98 -21.08 0.80
CA MET A 55 -23.23 -19.87 0.45
C MET A 55 -23.72 -18.69 1.28
N TYR A 56 -22.79 -17.87 1.78
CA TYR A 56 -23.12 -16.60 2.42
C TYR A 56 -22.16 -15.49 1.98
N TYR A 57 -22.55 -14.25 2.24
CA TYR A 57 -21.76 -13.07 1.92
C TYR A 57 -21.32 -12.39 3.22
N ARG A 58 -20.06 -11.98 3.26
CA ARG A 58 -19.52 -11.19 4.38
C ARG A 58 -18.78 -9.97 3.86
N GLN A 59 -18.67 -8.96 4.71
CA GLN A 59 -17.86 -7.78 4.42
C GLN A 59 -16.37 -8.14 4.40
N LEU A 60 -15.64 -7.43 3.56
CA LEU A 60 -14.18 -7.45 3.51
C LEU A 60 -13.61 -6.92 4.82
N THR A 61 -12.62 -7.63 5.37
CA THR A 61 -11.93 -7.23 6.59
C THR A 61 -10.53 -6.72 6.30
N LYS A 62 -9.89 -6.08 7.29
CA LYS A 62 -8.47 -5.71 7.22
C LYS A 62 -7.59 -6.94 6.97
N GLU A 63 -7.85 -8.05 7.66
CA GLU A 63 -7.07 -9.28 7.52
C GLU A 63 -7.14 -9.85 6.09
N ASP A 64 -8.31 -9.75 5.44
CA ASP A 64 -8.43 -10.14 4.02
C ASP A 64 -7.57 -9.24 3.11
N CYS A 65 -7.49 -7.93 3.41
CA CYS A 65 -6.66 -6.99 2.68
C CYS A 65 -5.17 -7.31 2.86
N GLU A 66 -4.74 -7.63 4.08
CA GLU A 66 -3.36 -8.04 4.38
C GLU A 66 -2.99 -9.32 3.63
N LYS A 67 -3.86 -10.33 3.66
CA LYS A 67 -3.67 -11.58 2.89
C LYS A 67 -3.62 -11.31 1.39
N ALA A 68 -4.49 -10.46 0.87
CA ALA A 68 -4.49 -10.07 -0.54
C ALA A 68 -3.21 -9.34 -0.92
N ALA A 69 -2.73 -8.40 -0.09
CA ALA A 69 -1.48 -7.66 -0.31
C ALA A 69 -0.26 -8.60 -0.32
N ALA A 70 -0.13 -9.46 0.70
CA ALA A 70 0.96 -10.42 0.79
C ALA A 70 0.99 -11.38 -0.42
N ARG A 71 -0.19 -11.89 -0.82
CA ARG A 71 -0.31 -12.76 -1.99
C ARG A 71 0.03 -12.01 -3.28
N PHE A 72 -0.44 -10.78 -3.43
CA PHE A 72 -0.17 -9.95 -4.60
C PHE A 72 1.33 -9.67 -4.74
N ILE A 73 2.01 -9.26 -3.67
CA ILE A 73 3.46 -9.02 -3.64
C ILE A 73 4.23 -10.26 -4.08
N CYS A 74 3.89 -11.42 -3.51
CA CYS A 74 4.49 -12.69 -3.90
C CYS A 74 4.30 -12.95 -5.40
N LYS A 75 3.09 -12.74 -5.93
CA LYS A 75 2.79 -12.96 -7.34
C LYS A 75 3.48 -11.97 -8.27
N LEU A 76 3.52 -10.69 -7.91
CA LEU A 76 4.21 -9.68 -8.71
C LEU A 76 5.72 -9.93 -8.77
N ASN A 77 6.32 -10.38 -7.66
CA ASN A 77 7.71 -10.84 -7.64
C ASN A 77 7.90 -12.06 -8.56
N GLU A 78 7.02 -13.06 -8.50
CA GLU A 78 7.08 -14.24 -9.38
C GLU A 78 6.95 -13.86 -10.87
N GLU A 79 6.06 -12.91 -11.21
CA GLU A 79 5.88 -12.40 -12.57
C GLU A 79 7.07 -11.54 -13.04
N THR A 80 7.79 -10.91 -12.11
CA THR A 80 8.92 -10.03 -12.41
C THR A 80 10.22 -10.80 -12.59
N PHE A 81 10.54 -11.72 -11.67
CA PHE A 81 11.83 -12.42 -11.62
C PHE A 81 11.75 -13.90 -12.00
N GLY A 82 10.54 -14.46 -12.10
CA GLY A 82 10.31 -15.89 -12.25
C GLY A 82 10.29 -16.64 -10.91
N LYS A 83 9.49 -17.70 -10.84
CA LYS A 83 9.23 -18.49 -9.61
C LYS A 83 10.49 -19.01 -8.93
N ASN A 84 11.46 -19.50 -9.72
CA ASN A 84 12.69 -20.07 -9.17
C ASN A 84 13.56 -19.00 -8.51
N ALA A 85 13.66 -17.82 -9.11
CA ALA A 85 14.47 -16.73 -8.57
C ALA A 85 13.91 -16.21 -7.23
N VAL A 86 12.59 -16.07 -7.13
CA VAL A 86 11.93 -15.67 -5.89
C VAL A 86 12.09 -16.73 -4.81
N ARG A 87 11.80 -18.00 -5.12
CA ARG A 87 11.73 -19.07 -4.10
C ARG A 87 13.09 -19.57 -3.63
N ARG A 88 14.12 -19.55 -4.49
CA ARG A 88 15.45 -20.10 -4.16
C ARG A 88 16.46 -19.02 -3.80
N HIS A 89 16.29 -17.81 -4.32
CA HIS A 89 17.27 -16.73 -4.18
C HIS A 89 16.68 -15.47 -3.54
N ASN A 90 15.46 -15.55 -3.02
CA ASN A 90 14.77 -14.46 -2.34
C ASN A 90 14.74 -13.14 -3.15
N LYS A 91 14.68 -13.24 -4.49
CA LYS A 91 14.56 -12.04 -5.33
C LYS A 91 13.17 -11.42 -5.18
N GLY A 92 13.13 -10.10 -5.03
CA GLY A 92 11.89 -9.35 -4.91
C GLY A 92 12.11 -7.86 -5.20
N LEU A 93 11.00 -7.17 -5.46
CA LEU A 93 10.95 -5.71 -5.44
C LEU A 93 10.81 -5.23 -3.98
N ASN A 94 11.02 -3.95 -3.76
CA ASN A 94 10.77 -3.31 -2.47
C ASN A 94 9.34 -2.77 -2.44
N TYR A 95 8.66 -2.87 -1.31
CA TYR A 95 7.25 -2.49 -1.19
C TYR A 95 7.00 -1.61 0.03
N ILE A 96 6.11 -0.63 -0.13
CA ILE A 96 5.46 0.02 1.01
C ILE A 96 3.96 -0.06 0.75
N ALA A 97 3.29 -0.95 1.48
CA ALA A 97 1.87 -1.22 1.32
C ALA A 97 1.06 -0.55 2.43
N THR A 98 -0.10 0.00 2.09
CA THR A 98 -1.00 0.68 3.01
C THR A 98 -2.45 0.35 2.67
N ILE A 99 -3.25 0.12 3.71
CA ILE A 99 -4.70 0.00 3.61
C ILE A 99 -5.30 1.39 3.81
N GLU A 100 -6.09 1.86 2.85
CA GLU A 100 -6.91 3.07 2.97
C GLU A 100 -8.38 2.68 3.14
N GLY A 101 -9.11 3.43 3.97
CA GLY A 101 -10.57 3.33 4.09
C GLY A 101 -11.02 2.82 5.47
N GLU A 102 -10.12 2.17 6.22
CA GLU A 102 -10.41 1.61 7.54
C GLU A 102 -10.81 2.72 8.52
N ARG A 103 -10.03 3.81 8.57
CA ARG A 103 -10.27 4.92 9.51
C ARG A 103 -11.34 5.88 9.03
N SER A 104 -11.44 6.07 7.72
CA SER A 104 -12.45 6.95 7.12
C SER A 104 -13.81 6.27 6.91
N GLN A 105 -13.95 4.99 7.28
CA GLN A 105 -15.15 4.16 7.05
C GLN A 105 -15.60 4.18 5.58
N LYS A 106 -14.63 4.16 4.68
CA LYS A 106 -14.83 4.10 3.23
C LYS A 106 -14.55 2.68 2.73
N GLN A 107 -14.72 2.51 1.42
CA GLN A 107 -14.30 1.28 0.75
C GLN A 107 -12.79 1.06 0.98
N LEU A 108 -12.42 -0.19 1.25
CA LEU A 108 -11.03 -0.55 1.48
C LEU A 108 -10.28 -0.59 0.15
N HIS A 109 -9.15 0.11 0.11
CA HIS A 109 -8.20 0.14 -1.00
C HIS A 109 -6.81 -0.24 -0.52
N LEU A 110 -6.04 -0.86 -1.41
CA LEU A 110 -4.62 -1.14 -1.17
C LEU A 110 -3.78 -0.19 -2.01
N HIS A 111 -2.97 0.63 -1.35
CA HIS A 111 -1.95 1.47 -1.98
C HIS A 111 -0.58 0.85 -1.78
N LEU A 112 0.19 0.71 -2.85
CA LEU A 112 1.55 0.20 -2.82
C LEU A 112 2.49 1.20 -3.49
N ALA A 113 3.60 1.55 -2.85
CA ALA A 113 4.79 1.92 -3.60
C ALA A 113 5.60 0.69 -3.94
N ILE A 114 6.23 0.74 -5.10
CA ILE A 114 7.08 -0.32 -5.60
C ILE A 114 8.41 0.27 -6.03
N GLY A 115 9.49 -0.32 -5.53
CA GLY A 115 10.88 0.07 -5.75
C GLY A 115 11.79 -1.12 -5.99
N GLY A 116 13.10 -0.88 -6.05
CA GLY A 116 14.09 -1.97 -6.20
C GLY A 116 14.03 -2.69 -7.56
N PHE A 117 13.60 -1.99 -8.62
CA PHE A 117 13.60 -2.54 -9.97
C PHE A 117 15.03 -2.79 -10.47
N PRO A 118 15.27 -3.86 -11.25
CA PRO A 118 16.52 -4.03 -12.00
C PRO A 118 16.83 -2.84 -12.89
N ALA A 119 18.11 -2.53 -13.09
CA ALA A 119 18.54 -1.41 -13.93
C ALA A 119 18.03 -1.49 -15.38
N ASP A 120 17.83 -2.71 -15.89
CA ASP A 120 17.33 -3.00 -17.24
C ASP A 120 15.82 -3.28 -17.28
N TYR A 121 15.09 -2.96 -16.21
CA TYR A 121 13.66 -3.24 -16.12
C TYR A 121 12.83 -2.45 -17.14
N LYS A 122 11.99 -3.16 -17.89
CA LYS A 122 11.11 -2.59 -18.91
C LYS A 122 9.75 -2.24 -18.32
N PHE A 123 9.58 -0.98 -17.90
CA PHE A 123 8.34 -0.50 -17.26
C PHE A 123 7.08 -0.63 -18.13
N ASN A 124 7.21 -0.65 -19.45
CA ASN A 124 6.07 -0.90 -20.36
C ASN A 124 5.43 -2.29 -20.16
N GLN A 125 6.14 -3.26 -19.56
CA GLN A 125 5.61 -4.59 -19.24
C GLN A 125 4.93 -4.65 -17.88
N LEU A 126 5.12 -3.64 -17.02
CA LEU A 126 4.66 -3.68 -15.63
C LEU A 126 3.14 -3.81 -15.53
N GLY A 127 2.39 -3.09 -16.36
CA GLY A 127 0.92 -3.19 -16.38
C GLY A 127 0.43 -4.62 -16.67
N ASN A 128 1.08 -5.33 -17.59
CA ASN A 128 0.75 -6.72 -17.87
C ASN A 128 1.12 -7.64 -16.69
N LYS A 129 2.30 -7.45 -16.08
CA LYS A 129 2.71 -8.22 -14.89
C LYS A 129 1.77 -8.01 -13.70
N VAL A 130 1.30 -6.78 -13.48
CA VAL A 130 0.29 -6.47 -12.45
C VAL A 130 -1.01 -7.22 -12.74
N ARG A 131 -1.51 -7.20 -13.99
CA ARG A 131 -2.72 -7.96 -14.36
C ARG A 131 -2.57 -9.46 -14.12
N GLN A 132 -1.43 -10.05 -14.50
CA GLN A 132 -1.16 -11.48 -14.27
C GLN A 132 -1.07 -11.80 -12.77
N ALA A 133 -0.37 -10.96 -12.00
CA ALA A 133 -0.30 -11.12 -10.56
C ALA A 133 -1.69 -11.04 -9.90
N LYS A 134 -2.52 -10.05 -10.28
CA LYS A 134 -3.90 -9.89 -9.78
C LYS A 134 -4.77 -11.11 -10.07
N ALA A 135 -4.64 -11.73 -11.24
CA ALA A 135 -5.45 -12.89 -11.62
C ALA A 135 -5.28 -14.09 -10.66
N HIS A 136 -4.21 -14.10 -9.86
CA HIS A 136 -3.91 -15.14 -8.87
C HIS A 136 -4.21 -14.74 -7.42
N VAL A 137 -4.88 -13.61 -7.21
CA VAL A 137 -5.22 -13.07 -5.90
C VAL A 137 -6.74 -12.94 -5.79
N GLN A 138 -7.31 -13.55 -4.77
CA GLN A 138 -8.74 -13.44 -4.49
C GLN A 138 -9.08 -12.03 -3.98
N ASN A 139 -10.34 -11.64 -4.12
CA ASN A 139 -10.91 -10.41 -3.55
C ASN A 139 -10.36 -9.10 -4.11
N LEU A 140 -9.54 -9.13 -5.18
CA LEU A 140 -9.22 -7.94 -5.96
C LEU A 140 -10.29 -7.70 -7.03
N ALA A 141 -10.75 -6.47 -7.14
CA ALA A 141 -11.61 -6.04 -8.23
C ALA A 141 -10.81 -5.97 -9.55
N GLU A 142 -11.49 -5.91 -10.69
CA GLU A 142 -10.83 -5.83 -12.00
C GLU A 142 -9.98 -4.54 -12.14
N GLN A 143 -10.53 -3.43 -11.67
CA GLN A 143 -9.90 -2.12 -11.76
C GLN A 143 -8.64 -2.02 -10.88
N HIS A 144 -7.61 -1.38 -11.42
CA HIS A 144 -6.41 -0.96 -10.70
C HIS A 144 -5.87 0.29 -11.39
N LYS A 145 -5.07 1.06 -10.67
CA LYS A 145 -4.41 2.25 -11.20
C LYS A 145 -2.91 2.14 -10.97
N LEU A 146 -2.14 2.31 -12.04
CA LEU A 146 -0.69 2.37 -12.01
C LEU A 146 -0.28 3.80 -12.36
N ASP A 147 0.46 4.46 -11.48
CA ASP A 147 0.93 5.82 -11.64
C ASP A 147 2.44 5.90 -11.35
N ILE A 148 3.05 7.01 -11.76
CA ILE A 148 4.38 7.39 -11.28
C ILE A 148 4.22 7.82 -9.83
N CYS A 149 5.12 7.33 -8.98
CA CYS A 149 5.18 7.73 -7.59
C CYS A 149 5.72 9.17 -7.49
N ASP A 150 4.80 10.10 -7.26
CA ASP A 150 5.11 11.52 -7.07
C ASP A 150 4.79 11.96 -5.62
N SER A 151 4.80 13.27 -5.35
CA SER A 151 4.46 13.80 -4.03
C SER A 151 3.04 13.47 -3.57
N GLY A 152 2.11 13.21 -4.51
CA GLY A 152 0.74 12.80 -4.20
C GLY A 152 0.68 11.39 -3.61
N TRP A 153 1.64 10.52 -3.92
CA TRP A 153 1.71 9.18 -3.34
C TRP A 153 2.02 9.17 -1.83
N VAL A 154 2.94 10.05 -1.37
CA VAL A 154 3.23 10.19 0.07
C VAL A 154 1.95 10.60 0.82
N GLU A 155 1.08 11.37 0.17
CA GLU A 155 -0.21 11.71 0.74
C GLU A 155 -1.11 10.49 0.91
N TYR A 156 -1.23 9.60 -0.10
CA TYR A 156 -2.03 8.37 0.01
C TYR A 156 -1.56 7.47 1.16
N ILE A 157 -0.26 7.19 1.25
CA ILE A 157 0.30 6.32 2.32
C ILE A 157 0.07 6.95 3.70
N THR A 158 0.27 8.26 3.80
CA THR A 158 0.22 8.93 5.10
C THR A 158 -1.15 9.47 5.47
N LYS A 159 -2.15 9.29 4.61
CA LYS A 159 -3.48 9.90 4.72
C LYS A 159 -4.12 9.56 6.05
N GLU A 160 -4.20 8.27 6.36
CA GLU A 160 -4.89 7.74 7.53
C GLU A 160 -3.99 7.49 8.74
N LEU A 161 -2.69 7.80 8.66
CA LEU A 161 -1.80 7.69 9.82
C LEU A 161 -2.26 8.58 10.95
N GLY A 162 -2.19 8.03 12.17
CA GLY A 162 -2.53 8.73 13.39
C GLY A 162 -1.37 9.53 13.95
N ARG A 163 -1.64 10.27 15.03
CA ARG A 163 -0.58 11.00 15.75
C ARG A 163 0.38 10.04 16.48
N LYS A 164 -0.11 8.86 16.86
CA LYS A 164 0.59 7.88 17.70
C LYS A 164 0.56 6.45 17.14
N ASP A 165 0.13 6.28 15.90
CA ASP A 165 -0.01 4.97 15.28
C ASP A 165 0.23 5.06 13.76
N THR A 166 0.59 3.92 13.17
CA THR A 166 0.78 3.74 11.72
C THR A 166 0.20 2.40 11.25
N ASP A 167 -0.83 1.91 11.93
CA ASP A 167 -1.33 0.52 11.83
C ASP A 167 -1.96 0.19 10.47
N ASN A 168 -2.23 1.20 9.65
CA ASN A 168 -2.71 1.02 8.30
C ASN A 168 -1.58 0.76 7.29
N VAL A 169 -0.31 0.97 7.68
CA VAL A 169 0.87 0.58 6.90
C VAL A 169 1.26 -0.84 7.25
N LEU A 170 1.45 -1.67 6.22
CA LEU A 170 1.77 -3.09 6.37
C LEU A 170 3.28 -3.28 6.51
N TRP A 171 3.85 -2.81 7.62
CA TRP A 171 5.30 -2.83 7.88
C TRP A 171 5.94 -4.23 7.80
N HIS A 172 5.16 -5.28 8.07
CA HIS A 172 5.62 -6.67 8.00
C HIS A 172 5.79 -7.20 6.56
N LEU A 173 5.36 -6.42 5.55
CA LEU A 173 5.51 -6.74 4.13
C LEU A 173 6.59 -5.89 3.43
N ALA A 174 7.22 -4.97 4.16
CA ALA A 174 8.25 -4.06 3.65
C ALA A 174 9.64 -4.71 3.65
#